data_AF-A0A7V3IZ18-F1
#
_entry.id   AF-A0A7V3IZ18-F1
#
_cell.length_a   1.000
_cell.length_b   1.000
_cell.length_c   1.000
_cell.angle_alpha   90.00
_cell.angle_beta   90.00
_cell.angle_gamma   90.00
#
_symmetry.space_group_name_H-M   'P 1'
#
loop_
_entity.id
_entity.type
_entity.pdbx_description
1 polymer ?
#
loop_
_entity_poly.entity_id
_entity_poly.type
_entity_poly.pdbx_seq_one_letter_code
_entity_poly.pdbx_strand_id
1 'polypeptide(L)'
;FSVTGADEARVLEAGLVLTSIGYRGTPIRDLPFDDAAAVVPNEGGRVIDPGTGAAVPGAYVAGWIKRGPSGFIGTNKSCSLQTVQRVVADFNDGKLSDPTPEPRALDALVRERQPEVVDAAGWRAIDTAEIARGDGRPRRKFTDIADMLAAAAVAAPAEPPRRGLLARLRG
;
A
#
# COMPACT_ATOMS: atom_id res chain seq x y z
N PHE A 1 31.63 -5.33 -21.09
CA PHE A 1 30.85 -5.40 -22.34
C PHE A 1 29.92 -4.21 -22.38
N SER A 2 30.19 -3.19 -23.20
CA SER A 2 29.19 -2.17 -23.48
C SER A 2 29.33 -1.72 -24.93
N VAL A 3 28.41 -2.21 -25.76
CA VAL A 3 28.06 -1.62 -27.05
C VAL A 3 26.67 -1.03 -26.83
N THR A 4 26.48 0.25 -27.12
CA THR A 4 25.19 0.93 -27.01
C THR A 4 24.85 1.55 -28.36
N GLY A 5 23.68 1.24 -28.90
CA GLY A 5 23.15 1.90 -30.10
C GLY A 5 23.78 1.50 -31.45
N ALA A 6 24.37 0.30 -31.56
CA ALA A 6 24.73 -0.24 -32.88
C ALA A 6 23.54 -1.00 -33.47
N ASP A 7 23.26 -0.82 -34.77
CA ASP A 7 22.21 -1.56 -35.50
C ASP A 7 22.54 -3.07 -35.67
N GLU A 8 23.73 -3.49 -35.26
CA GLU A 8 24.19 -4.88 -35.35
C GLU A 8 23.71 -5.70 -34.15
N ALA A 9 22.80 -6.65 -34.40
CA ALA A 9 22.36 -7.61 -33.41
C ALA A 9 23.49 -8.57 -33.01
N ARG A 10 23.55 -8.90 -31.71
CA ARG A 10 24.50 -9.87 -31.15
C ARG A 10 23.74 -10.99 -30.45
N VAL A 11 24.16 -12.23 -30.69
CA VAL A 11 23.63 -13.42 -30.02
C VAL A 11 24.55 -13.78 -28.86
N LEU A 12 23.97 -14.01 -27.69
CA LEU A 12 24.67 -14.49 -26.49
C LEU A 12 23.98 -15.77 -26.03
N GLU A 13 24.74 -16.87 -25.98
CA GLU A 13 24.25 -18.13 -25.41
C GLU A 13 24.03 -17.96 -23.90
N ALA A 14 22.80 -18.18 -23.43
CA ALA A 14 22.43 -18.04 -22.02
C ALA A 14 21.39 -19.09 -21.61
N GLY A 15 21.60 -19.73 -20.46
CA GLY A 15 20.63 -20.67 -19.87
C GLY A 15 19.53 -20.02 -19.03
N LEU A 16 19.69 -18.74 -18.68
CA LEU A 16 18.72 -17.94 -17.92
C LEU A 16 18.90 -16.45 -18.22
N VAL A 17 17.78 -15.75 -18.38
CA VAL A 17 17.74 -14.29 -18.51
C VAL A 17 16.81 -13.73 -17.43
N LEU A 18 17.29 -12.76 -16.66
CA LEU A 18 16.53 -12.08 -15.61
C LEU A 18 16.51 -10.58 -15.89
N THR A 19 15.32 -10.01 -16.05
CA THR A 19 15.16 -8.57 -16.28
C THR A 19 14.97 -7.83 -14.96
N SER A 20 15.89 -6.93 -14.64
CA SER A 20 15.79 -6.02 -13.48
C SER A 20 15.74 -4.56 -13.95
N ILE A 21 14.79 -4.26 -14.84
CA ILE A 21 14.63 -2.96 -15.53
C ILE A 21 13.63 -2.03 -14.83
N GLY A 22 13.31 -2.30 -13.57
CA GLY A 22 12.36 -1.54 -12.76
C GLY A 22 10.97 -2.19 -12.67
N TYR A 23 10.14 -1.62 -11.79
CA TYR A 23 8.75 -2.03 -11.58
C TYR A 23 7.80 -1.07 -12.30
N ARG A 24 6.52 -1.43 -12.39
CA ARG A 24 5.46 -0.52 -12.87
C ARG A 24 4.28 -0.62 -11.92
N GLY A 25 3.61 0.52 -11.67
CA GLY A 25 2.33 0.52 -10.98
C GLY A 25 1.26 -0.19 -11.82
N THR A 26 0.18 -0.60 -11.15
CA THR A 26 -1.01 -1.15 -11.80
C THR A 26 -2.20 -0.25 -11.47
N PRO A 27 -3.15 -0.04 -12.41
CA PRO A 27 -4.34 0.75 -12.14
C PRO A 27 -5.10 0.24 -10.91
N ILE A 28 -5.57 1.17 -10.08
CA ILE A 28 -6.46 0.89 -8.96
C ILE A 28 -7.85 1.34 -9.37
N ARG A 29 -8.85 0.48 -9.16
CA ARG A 29 -10.24 0.81 -9.51
C ARG A 29 -10.64 2.12 -8.82
N ASP A 30 -11.37 2.95 -9.56
CA ASP A 30 -11.89 4.25 -9.10
C ASP A 30 -10.82 5.34 -8.87
N LEU A 31 -9.56 5.11 -9.26
CA LEU A 31 -8.51 6.13 -9.32
C LEU A 31 -8.05 6.38 -10.76
N PRO A 32 -7.70 7.63 -11.12
CA PRO A 32 -7.04 7.91 -12.39
C PRO A 32 -5.63 7.28 -12.40
N PHE A 33 -5.16 6.93 -13.60
CA PHE A 33 -3.86 6.29 -13.77
C PHE A 33 -3.17 6.84 -15.03
N ASP A 34 -1.89 7.16 -14.90
CA ASP A 34 -1.02 7.49 -16.04
C ASP A 34 -0.30 6.20 -16.46
N ASP A 35 -0.75 5.59 -17.56
CA ASP A 35 -0.16 4.36 -18.08
C ASP A 35 1.28 4.51 -18.54
N ALA A 36 1.70 5.70 -18.98
CA ALA A 36 3.06 5.93 -19.44
C ALA A 36 4.03 5.98 -18.25
N ALA A 37 3.72 6.83 -17.27
CA ALA A 37 4.50 7.01 -16.05
C ALA A 37 4.29 5.88 -15.02
N ALA A 38 3.23 5.08 -15.17
CA ALA A 38 2.80 4.01 -14.28
C ALA A 38 2.58 4.46 -12.82
N VAL A 39 1.93 5.60 -12.66
CA VAL A 39 1.60 6.25 -11.37
C VAL A 39 0.17 6.76 -11.36
N VAL A 40 -0.35 7.07 -10.17
CA VAL A 40 -1.58 7.83 -10.03
C VAL A 40 -1.25 9.34 -10.16
N PRO A 41 -1.85 10.07 -11.13
CA PRO A 41 -1.63 11.50 -11.30
C PRO A 41 -1.94 12.25 -10.00
N ASN A 42 -1.01 13.10 -9.55
CA ASN A 42 -1.15 13.80 -8.29
C ASN A 42 -0.37 15.12 -8.23
N GLU A 43 -0.84 16.05 -7.39
CA GLU A 43 -0.12 17.27 -7.02
C GLU A 43 0.23 17.24 -5.53
N GLY A 44 1.51 17.08 -5.21
CA GLY A 44 1.97 16.99 -3.82
C GLY A 44 1.36 15.83 -3.02
N GLY A 45 0.75 14.85 -3.69
CA GLY A 45 0.03 13.73 -3.09
C GLY A 45 -1.49 13.81 -3.19
N ARG A 46 -2.10 14.94 -3.59
CA ARG A 46 -3.54 15.01 -3.92
C ARG A 46 -3.77 14.39 -5.28
N VAL A 47 -4.67 13.42 -5.39
CA VAL A 47 -4.98 12.80 -6.68
C VAL A 47 -5.62 13.84 -7.61
N ILE A 48 -5.20 13.88 -8.86
CA ILE A 48 -5.72 14.79 -9.89
C ILE A 48 -6.53 14.01 -10.91
N ASP A 49 -7.73 14.48 -11.21
CA ASP A 49 -8.53 13.99 -12.33
C ASP A 49 -7.93 14.55 -13.64
N PRO A 50 -7.50 13.69 -14.58
CA PRO A 50 -6.82 14.13 -15.79
C PRO A 50 -7.76 14.82 -16.79
N GLY A 51 -9.07 14.57 -16.72
CA GLY A 51 -10.05 15.19 -17.60
C GLY A 51 -10.39 16.63 -17.21
N THR A 52 -10.36 16.93 -15.91
CA THR A 52 -10.71 18.27 -15.37
C THR A 52 -9.51 19.06 -14.87
N GLY A 53 -8.39 18.40 -14.57
CA GLY A 53 -7.24 18.99 -13.87
C GLY A 53 -7.50 19.30 -12.40
N ALA A 54 -8.68 18.97 -11.87
CA ALA A 54 -9.04 19.24 -10.49
C ALA A 54 -8.60 18.12 -9.55
N ALA A 55 -8.39 18.45 -8.27
CA ALA A 55 -8.13 17.45 -7.25
C ALA A 55 -9.38 16.59 -6.99
N VAL A 56 -9.21 15.28 -6.89
CA VAL A 56 -10.25 14.34 -6.46
C VAL A 56 -10.39 14.45 -4.93
N PRO A 57 -11.51 14.96 -4.40
CA PRO A 57 -11.66 15.20 -2.96
C PRO A 57 -11.49 13.91 -2.14
N GLY A 58 -10.70 13.97 -1.06
CA GLY A 58 -10.47 12.84 -0.17
C GLY A 58 -9.52 11.76 -0.69
N ALA A 59 -9.01 11.87 -1.93
CA ALA A 59 -8.09 10.89 -2.52
C ALA A 59 -6.64 11.39 -2.50
N TYR A 60 -5.76 10.57 -1.91
CA TYR A 60 -4.35 10.89 -1.74
C TYR A 60 -3.46 9.69 -2.04
N VAL A 61 -2.25 9.95 -2.53
CA VAL A 61 -1.24 8.93 -2.82
C VAL A 61 0.11 9.26 -2.19
N ALA A 62 0.89 8.23 -1.90
CA ALA A 62 2.24 8.32 -1.36
C ALA A 62 3.10 7.13 -1.85
N GLY A 63 4.42 7.21 -1.65
CA GLY A 63 5.33 6.13 -2.05
C GLY A 63 5.48 5.98 -3.56
N TRP A 64 5.66 4.74 -4.03
CA TRP A 64 5.95 4.46 -5.43
C TRP A 64 4.76 4.72 -6.37
N ILE A 65 3.52 4.49 -5.94
CA ILE A 65 2.35 4.81 -6.78
C ILE A 65 2.20 6.32 -7.04
N LYS A 66 2.85 7.17 -6.22
CA LYS A 66 2.92 8.63 -6.38
C LYS A 66 4.07 9.09 -7.28
N ARG A 67 5.26 8.45 -7.16
CA ARG A 67 6.54 8.97 -7.70
C ARG A 67 7.24 8.04 -8.70
N GLY A 68 6.69 6.86 -8.93
CA GLY A 68 7.37 5.76 -9.62
C GLY A 68 8.28 4.95 -8.68
N PRO A 69 8.81 3.81 -9.17
CA PRO A 69 9.51 2.79 -8.39
C PRO A 69 10.98 3.15 -8.11
N SER A 70 11.22 4.36 -7.60
CA SER A 70 12.57 4.86 -7.35
C SER A 70 12.74 5.38 -5.91
N GLY A 71 13.99 5.32 -5.46
CA GLY A 71 14.38 5.65 -4.09
C GLY A 71 14.32 4.44 -3.15
N PHE A 72 14.91 4.63 -1.97
CA PHE A 72 14.97 3.62 -0.91
C PHE A 72 13.84 3.84 0.11
N ILE A 73 13.78 2.98 1.13
CA ILE A 73 12.74 3.03 2.18
C ILE A 73 12.62 4.43 2.82
N GLY A 74 13.74 5.12 3.04
CA GLY A 74 13.74 6.48 3.62
C GLY A 74 13.18 7.55 2.69
N THR A 75 13.31 7.41 1.37
CA THR A 75 12.68 8.31 0.40
C THR A 75 11.15 8.30 0.54
N ASN A 76 10.57 7.14 0.87
CA ASN A 76 9.14 7.02 1.10
C ASN A 76 8.69 7.74 2.38
N LYS A 77 9.54 7.83 3.42
CA LYS A 77 9.21 8.59 4.65
C LYS A 77 8.93 10.06 4.34
N SER A 78 9.86 10.74 3.67
CA SER A 78 9.71 12.16 3.32
C SER A 78 8.55 12.38 2.33
N CYS A 79 8.39 11.47 1.36
CA CYS A 79 7.28 11.49 0.42
C CYS A 79 5.91 11.40 1.12
N SER A 80 5.77 10.47 2.07
CA SER A 80 4.53 10.30 2.83
C SER A 80 4.25 11.49 3.75
N LEU A 81 5.28 12.08 4.35
CA LEU A 81 5.13 13.30 5.16
C LEU A 81 4.51 14.44 4.36
N GLN A 82 4.96 14.66 3.12
CA GLN A 82 4.37 15.68 2.24
C GLN A 82 2.89 15.41 1.98
N THR A 83 2.51 14.16 1.69
CA THR A 83 1.11 13.79 1.46
C THR A 83 0.27 14.03 2.71
N VAL A 84 0.74 13.61 3.89
CA VAL A 84 0.05 13.84 5.17
C VAL A 84 -0.15 15.34 5.44
N GLN A 85 0.84 16.18 5.13
CA GLN A 85 0.69 17.64 5.24
C GLN A 85 -0.42 18.17 4.34
N ARG A 86 -0.63 17.60 3.13
CA ARG A 86 -1.74 17.97 2.26
C ARG A 86 -3.09 17.54 2.83
N VAL A 87 -3.19 16.32 3.38
CA VAL A 87 -4.41 15.83 4.05
C VAL A 87 -4.80 16.75 5.20
N VAL A 88 -3.84 17.09 6.07
CA VAL A 88 -4.09 17.96 7.23
C VAL A 88 -4.48 19.38 6.78
N ALA A 89 -3.83 19.92 5.75
CA ALA A 89 -4.21 21.22 5.19
C ALA A 89 -5.64 21.21 4.65
N ASP A 90 -6.03 20.18 3.90
CA ASP A 90 -7.39 20.10 3.34
C ASP A 90 -8.45 19.90 4.43
N PHE A 91 -8.12 19.18 5.50
CA PHE A 91 -8.98 19.08 6.68
C PHE A 91 -9.18 20.45 7.35
N ASN A 92 -8.10 21.17 7.62
CA ASN A 92 -8.15 22.49 8.25
C ASN A 92 -8.87 23.54 7.38
N ASP A 93 -8.75 23.42 6.05
CA ASP A 93 -9.44 24.26 5.07
C ASP A 93 -10.93 23.87 4.87
N GLY A 94 -11.43 22.83 5.55
CA GLY A 94 -12.82 22.37 5.42
C GLY A 94 -13.16 21.72 4.07
N LYS A 95 -12.15 21.22 3.34
CA LYS A 95 -12.32 20.56 2.03
C LYS A 95 -12.68 19.08 2.14
N LEU A 96 -12.56 18.51 3.33
CA LEU A 96 -12.89 17.12 3.61
C LEU A 96 -14.26 17.05 4.29
N SER A 97 -15.16 16.26 3.71
CA SER A 97 -16.47 15.98 4.30
C SER A 97 -16.34 15.07 5.52
N ASP A 98 -17.16 15.33 6.54
CA ASP A 98 -17.26 14.46 7.70
C ASP A 98 -17.75 13.05 7.29
N PRO A 99 -17.18 11.98 7.86
CA PRO A 99 -17.65 10.63 7.58
C PRO A 99 -19.10 10.48 8.07
N THR A 100 -19.99 10.10 7.15
CA THR A 100 -21.41 9.86 7.46
C THR A 100 -21.68 8.53 8.19
N PRO A 101 -20.96 7.41 7.96
CA PRO A 101 -21.22 6.17 8.68
C PRO A 101 -20.59 6.17 10.07
N GLU A 102 -21.20 5.40 10.99
CA GLU A 102 -20.58 5.06 12.28
C GLU A 102 -19.20 4.40 12.07
N PRO A 103 -18.20 4.63 12.94
CA PRO A 103 -16.85 4.10 12.77
C PRO A 103 -16.75 2.58 12.54
N ARG A 104 -17.74 1.81 13.02
CA ARG A 104 -17.80 0.35 12.85
C ARG A 104 -18.36 -0.10 11.50
N ALA A 105 -18.96 0.79 10.72
CA ALA A 105 -19.58 0.44 9.44
C ALA A 105 -18.55 -0.05 8.42
N LEU A 106 -17.33 0.53 8.42
CA LEU A 106 -16.25 0.09 7.55
C LEU A 106 -15.78 -1.33 7.91
N ASP A 107 -15.56 -1.59 9.20
CA ASP A 107 -15.15 -2.90 9.69
C ASP A 107 -16.20 -3.98 9.37
N ALA A 108 -17.49 -3.66 9.47
CA ALA A 108 -18.58 -4.56 9.10
C ALA A 108 -18.58 -4.83 7.60
N LEU A 109 -18.48 -3.78 6.77
CA LEU A 109 -18.45 -3.89 5.32
C LEU A 109 -17.25 -4.72 4.82
N VAL A 110 -16.08 -4.54 5.43
CA VAL A 110 -14.87 -5.29 5.08
C VAL A 110 -15.07 -6.77 5.41
N ARG A 111 -15.58 -7.12 6.59
CA ARG A 111 -15.83 -8.52 6.97
C ARG A 111 -16.93 -9.19 6.15
N GLU A 112 -17.96 -8.44 5.76
CA GLU A 112 -19.01 -8.92 4.86
C GLU A 112 -18.43 -9.28 3.48
N ARG A 113 -17.57 -8.42 2.93
CA ARG A 113 -16.99 -8.61 1.59
C ARG A 113 -15.77 -9.54 1.56
N GLN A 114 -15.06 -9.65 2.67
CA GLN A 114 -13.88 -10.48 2.83
C GLN A 114 -13.89 -11.16 4.21
N PRO A 115 -14.60 -12.31 4.34
CA PRO A 115 -14.71 -13.03 5.60
C PRO A 115 -13.37 -13.51 6.16
N GLU A 116 -12.39 -13.76 5.30
CA GLU A 116 -11.05 -14.23 5.67
C GLU A 116 -10.04 -13.07 5.85
N VAL A 117 -10.52 -11.85 6.11
CA VAL A 117 -9.66 -10.69 6.31
C VAL A 117 -8.66 -10.92 7.45
N VAL A 118 -7.38 -10.77 7.15
CA VAL A 118 -6.31 -10.87 8.14
C VAL A 118 -6.10 -9.50 8.79
N ASP A 119 -6.54 -9.38 10.03
CA ASP A 119 -6.30 -8.20 10.85
C ASP A 119 -4.88 -8.20 11.47
N ALA A 120 -4.61 -7.21 12.32
CA ALA A 120 -3.32 -7.11 12.99
C ALA A 120 -3.01 -8.31 13.90
N ALA A 121 -4.02 -8.97 14.49
CA ALA A 121 -3.84 -10.14 15.33
C ALA A 121 -3.54 -11.38 14.46
N GLY A 122 -4.28 -11.57 13.38
CA GLY A 122 -4.03 -12.63 12.40
C GLY A 122 -2.63 -12.53 11.78
N TRP A 123 -2.17 -11.33 11.42
CA TRP A 123 -0.81 -11.11 10.92
C TRP A 123 0.26 -11.50 11.97
N ARG A 124 0.06 -11.16 13.25
CA ARG A 124 0.99 -11.55 14.34
C ARG A 124 1.03 -13.06 14.56
N ALA A 125 -0.08 -13.76 14.35
CA ALA A 125 -0.11 -15.21 14.41
C ALA A 125 0.70 -15.83 13.26
N ILE A 126 0.56 -15.31 12.04
CA ILE A 126 1.42 -15.69 10.90
C ILE A 126 2.90 -15.48 11.24
N ASP A 127 3.25 -14.28 11.72
CA ASP A 127 4.63 -13.89 12.05
C ASP A 127 5.25 -14.83 13.10
N THR A 128 4.50 -15.09 14.18
CA THR A 128 4.92 -15.99 15.26
C THR A 128 5.16 -17.40 14.73
N ALA A 129 4.23 -17.90 13.91
CA ALA A 129 4.32 -19.24 13.36
C ALA A 129 5.51 -19.37 12.37
N GLU A 130 5.79 -18.33 11.57
CA GLU A 130 6.96 -18.27 10.65
C GLU A 130 8.30 -18.27 11.38
N ILE A 131 8.39 -17.56 12.51
CA ILE A 131 9.58 -17.52 13.35
C ILE A 131 9.80 -18.89 14.01
N ALA A 132 8.75 -19.49 14.58
CA ALA A 132 8.84 -20.77 15.29
C ALA A 132 9.36 -21.92 14.40
N ARG A 133 9.01 -21.93 13.10
CA ARG A 133 9.49 -22.93 12.13
C ARG A 133 10.83 -22.59 11.46
N GLY A 134 11.48 -21.52 11.93
CA GLY A 134 12.69 -20.97 11.33
C GLY A 134 13.91 -21.91 11.40
N ASP A 135 13.98 -22.79 12.39
CA ASP A 135 15.06 -23.78 12.62
C ASP A 135 16.46 -23.25 12.24
N GLY A 136 17.01 -22.40 13.11
CA GLY A 136 18.30 -21.73 12.90
C GLY A 136 18.28 -20.54 11.92
N ARG A 137 17.15 -20.26 11.27
CA ARG A 137 16.94 -19.06 10.42
C ARG A 137 16.03 -18.05 11.13
N PRO A 138 16.07 -16.75 10.75
CA PRO A 138 15.18 -15.75 11.34
C PRO A 138 13.69 -16.09 11.21
N ARG A 139 13.32 -16.77 10.13
CA ARG A 139 12.00 -17.36 9.89
C ARG A 139 12.04 -18.28 8.68
N ARG A 140 11.02 -19.12 8.54
CA ARG A 140 10.68 -19.79 7.27
C ARG A 140 9.27 -19.35 6.88
N LYS A 141 9.19 -18.58 5.78
CA LYS A 141 7.95 -17.97 5.31
C LYS A 141 6.96 -19.02 4.82
N PHE A 142 5.68 -18.75 5.00
CA PHE A 142 4.67 -19.43 4.21
C PHE A 142 4.77 -18.98 2.75
N THR A 143 4.57 -19.93 1.84
CA THR A 143 4.60 -19.68 0.39
C THR A 143 3.25 -19.94 -0.28
N ASP A 144 2.27 -20.44 0.49
CA ASP A 144 0.90 -20.66 0.07
C ASP A 144 -0.06 -19.79 0.88
N ILE A 145 -1.13 -19.32 0.24
CA ILE A 145 -2.12 -18.44 0.87
C ILE A 145 -2.96 -19.19 1.90
N ALA A 146 -3.35 -20.44 1.62
CA ALA A 146 -4.16 -21.24 2.53
C ALA A 146 -3.42 -21.49 3.85
N ASP A 147 -2.11 -21.73 3.80
CA ASP A 147 -1.28 -21.87 5.00
C ASP A 147 -1.21 -20.59 5.82
N MET A 148 -1.11 -19.42 5.16
CA MET A 148 -1.15 -18.12 5.83
C MET A 148 -2.50 -17.89 6.52
N LEU A 149 -3.61 -18.20 5.84
CA LEU A 149 -4.96 -18.05 6.39
C LEU A 149 -5.20 -19.01 7.57
N ALA A 150 -4.76 -20.26 7.46
CA ALA A 150 -4.83 -21.23 8.55
C ALA A 150 -4.04 -20.78 9.78
N ALA A 151 -2.86 -20.20 9.59
CA ALA A 151 -2.08 -19.64 10.69
C ALA A 151 -2.71 -18.39 11.30
N ALA A 152 -3.28 -17.50 10.47
CA ALA A 152 -3.98 -16.31 10.94
C ALA A 152 -5.21 -16.65 11.79
N ALA A 153 -5.95 -17.71 11.42
CA ALA A 153 -7.17 -18.14 12.10
C ALA A 153 -6.96 -18.60 13.55
N VAL A 154 -5.71 -18.84 13.98
CA VAL A 154 -5.37 -19.17 15.38
C VAL A 154 -5.50 -17.94 16.29
N ALA A 155 -5.46 -16.72 15.73
CA ALA A 155 -5.69 -15.50 16.50
C ALA A 155 -7.17 -15.34 16.84
N ALA A 156 -7.46 -15.00 18.10
CA ALA A 156 -8.79 -14.50 18.45
C ALA A 156 -9.06 -13.17 17.70
N PRO A 157 -10.29 -12.91 17.21
CA PRO A 157 -10.61 -11.65 16.57
C PRO A 157 -10.32 -10.47 17.50
N ALA A 158 -9.70 -9.41 16.99
CA ALA A 158 -9.45 -8.23 17.80
C ALA A 158 -10.78 -7.59 18.26
N GLU A 159 -10.93 -7.35 19.58
CA GLU A 159 -12.01 -6.48 20.08
C GLU A 159 -11.82 -5.06 19.52
N PRO A 160 -12.89 -4.38 19.05
CA PRO A 160 -12.78 -3.03 18.54
C PRO A 160 -12.29 -2.09 19.65
N PRO A 161 -11.43 -1.10 19.33
CA PRO A 161 -10.86 -0.20 20.33
C PRO A 161 -11.97 0.54 21.07
N ARG A 162 -11.97 0.46 22.41
CA ARG A 162 -12.89 1.21 23.26
C ARG A 162 -12.58 2.70 23.11
N ARG A 163 -13.65 3.50 22.95
CA ARG A 163 -13.72 4.96 22.70
C ARG A 163 -12.86 5.89 23.61
N GLY A 164 -12.07 5.36 24.53
CA GLY A 164 -11.44 6.11 25.63
C GLY A 164 -10.20 6.94 25.27
N LEU A 165 -9.57 6.73 24.10
CA LEU A 165 -8.32 7.45 23.78
C LEU A 165 -8.54 8.84 23.15
N LEU A 166 -9.63 9.05 22.40
CA LEU A 166 -9.93 10.36 21.78
C LEU A 166 -10.63 11.33 22.74
N ALA A 167 -11.28 10.84 23.80
CA ALA A 167 -11.88 11.68 24.84
C ALA A 167 -10.83 12.40 25.71
N ARG A 168 -9.58 11.92 25.76
CA ARG A 168 -8.48 12.51 26.53
C ARG A 168 -7.70 13.60 25.79
N LEU A 169 -8.02 13.85 24.51
CA LEU A 169 -7.41 14.92 23.70
C LEU A 169 -8.37 16.10 23.47
N ARG A 170 -9.55 16.07 24.11
CA ARG A 170 -10.54 17.15 24.12
C ARG A 170 -10.85 17.65 25.54
N GLY A 171 -9.96 17.40 26.49
CA GLY A 171 -10.02 17.92 27.87
C GLY A 171 -8.90 18.89 28.12
#